data_AF-X0XAJ7-F1
#
_entry.id   AF-X0XAJ7-F1
#
_cell.length_a   1.000
_cell.length_b   1.000
_cell.length_c   1.000
_cell.angle_alpha   90.00
_cell.angle_beta   90.00
_cell.angle_gamma   90.00
#
_symmetry.space_group_name_H-M   'P 1'
#
loop_
_entity.id
_entity.type
_entity.pdbx_description
1 polymer ?
#
loop_
_entity_poly.entity_id
_entity_poly.type
_entity_poly.pdbx_seq_one_letter_code
_entity_poly.pdbx_strand_id
1 'polypeptide(L)' 'MADSSNLPARASQWQAGLKAQRTGKLFLSVIFTFVTANNASAGTLYVPNNYLNIQEAIYASNPGDTIIVASGVYK' A
#
# COMPACT_ATOMS: atom_id res chain seq x y z
N MET A 1 9.33 -0.32 -71.65
CA MET A 1 9.73 -1.07 -70.45
C MET A 1 10.32 -0.08 -69.45
N ALA A 2 9.73 0.09 -68.27
CA ALA A 2 10.32 0.93 -67.22
C ALA A 2 11.38 0.12 -66.46
N ASP A 3 12.57 0.68 -66.33
CA ASP A 3 13.75 0.13 -65.66
C ASP A 3 13.57 0.09 -64.13
N SER A 4 13.62 -1.11 -63.56
CA SER A 4 13.39 -1.40 -62.14
C SER A 4 14.63 -1.28 -61.25
N SER A 5 15.76 -0.80 -61.77
CA SER A 5 17.04 -0.77 -61.05
C SER A 5 17.19 0.37 -60.02
N ASN A 6 16.22 1.29 -59.90
CA ASN A 6 16.38 2.52 -59.10
C ASN A 6 15.21 2.87 -58.17
N LEU A 7 14.56 1.88 -57.56
CA LEU A 7 13.69 2.14 -56.41
C LEU A 7 14.55 2.13 -55.13
N PRO A 8 14.86 3.29 -54.51
CA PRO A 8 15.51 3.29 -53.21
C PRO A 8 14.63 2.52 -52.24
N ALA A 9 15.27 1.71 -51.39
CA ALA A 9 14.69 0.85 -50.36
C ALA A 9 13.84 1.63 -49.32
N ARG A 10 12.74 2.23 -49.75
CA ARG A 10 11.68 2.81 -48.90
C ARG A 10 10.83 1.71 -48.25
N ALA A 11 11.20 0.44 -48.43
CA ALA A 11 10.58 -0.72 -47.81
C ALA A 11 10.90 -0.88 -46.32
N SER A 12 11.81 -0.06 -45.75
CA SER A 12 12.30 -0.26 -44.38
C SER A 12 11.83 0.77 -43.35
N GLN A 13 10.82 1.61 -43.65
CA GLN A 13 10.45 2.75 -42.75
C GLN A 13 8.95 2.96 -42.44
N TRP A 14 8.03 2.06 -42.83
CA TRP A 14 6.58 2.28 -42.59
C TRP A 14 5.89 1.31 -41.63
N GLN A 15 6.61 0.72 -40.66
CA GLN A 15 5.95 0.06 -39.52
C GLN A 15 6.68 0.31 -38.18
N ALA A 16 7.41 1.42 -38.05
CA ALA A 16 7.92 1.89 -36.75
C ALA A 16 6.86 2.70 -35.96
N GLY A 17 5.58 2.37 -36.14
CA GLY A 17 4.45 3.20 -35.73
C GLY A 17 3.38 2.45 -34.95
N LEU A 18 3.76 1.50 -34.08
CA LEU A 18 2.95 1.14 -32.93
C LEU A 18 3.90 0.54 -31.87
N LYS A 19 4.82 1.38 -31.36
CA LYS A 19 5.49 1.05 -30.10
C LYS A 19 4.39 1.00 -29.05
N ALA A 20 3.86 -0.19 -28.83
CA ALA A 20 3.12 -0.59 -27.65
C ALA A 20 4.02 -0.35 -26.45
N GLN A 21 4.13 0.92 -26.04
CA GLN A 21 4.91 1.33 -24.90
C GLN A 21 4.08 2.27 -24.04
N ARG A 22 3.75 1.69 -22.88
CA ARG A 22 3.92 2.30 -21.56
C ARG A 22 2.83 3.29 -21.15
N THR A 23 1.58 2.85 -21.06
CA THR A 23 0.57 3.67 -20.35
C THR A 23 -0.58 2.90 -19.69
N GLY A 24 -0.47 1.57 -19.52
CA GLY A 24 -1.51 0.75 -18.88
C GLY A 24 -1.12 0.10 -17.55
N LYS A 25 0.10 0.32 -17.06
CA LYS A 25 0.64 -0.38 -15.87
C LYS A 25 0.95 0.51 -14.66
N LEU A 26 0.76 1.82 -14.76
CA LEU A 26 1.06 2.75 -13.65
C LEU A 26 -0.19 3.35 -13.00
N PHE A 27 -1.35 3.35 -13.67
CA PHE A 27 -2.58 3.91 -13.08
C PHE A 27 -3.35 2.92 -12.18
N LEU A 28 -3.22 1.60 -12.40
CA LEU A 28 -3.80 0.59 -11.50
C LEU A 28 -2.95 0.33 -10.25
N SER A 29 -1.65 0.64 -10.29
CA SER A 29 -0.73 0.37 -9.17
C SER A 29 -0.81 1.40 -8.04
N VAL A 30 -1.23 2.63 -8.34
CA VAL A 30 -1.34 3.70 -7.33
C VAL A 30 -2.60 3.52 -6.46
N ILE A 31 -3.66 2.92 -7.01
CA ILE A 31 -4.92 2.68 -6.28
C ILE A 31 -4.86 1.37 -5.47
N PHE A 32 -4.10 0.36 -5.94
CA PHE A 32 -3.99 -0.94 -5.26
C PHE A 32 -3.19 -0.91 -3.94
N THR A 33 -2.35 0.10 -3.73
CA THR A 33 -1.49 0.19 -2.53
C THR A 33 -2.19 0.92 -1.36
N PHE A 34 -3.32 1.58 -1.58
CA PHE A 34 -4.02 2.35 -0.54
C PHE A 34 -5.11 1.54 0.20
N VAL A 35 -4.97 0.22 0.24
CA VAL A 35 -5.85 -0.65 1.04
C VAL A 35 -4.97 -1.47 1.98
N THR A 36 -4.29 -0.80 2.90
CA THR A 36 -3.87 -1.45 4.14
C THR A 36 -5.09 -1.43 5.07
N ALA A 37 -5.82 -2.54 5.08
CA ALA A 37 -6.83 -2.79 6.11
C ALA A 37 -6.14 -2.73 7.47
N ASN A 38 -6.35 -1.63 8.20
CA ASN A 38 -6.03 -1.52 9.61
C ASN A 38 -6.96 -2.49 10.34
N ASN A 39 -6.57 -3.75 10.45
CA ASN A 39 -7.20 -4.69 11.35
C ASN A 39 -6.84 -4.23 12.76
N ALA A 40 -7.59 -3.26 13.30
CA ALA A 40 -7.49 -2.89 14.69
C ALA A 40 -8.03 -4.07 15.51
N SER A 41 -7.14 -4.96 15.92
CA SER A 41 -7.48 -5.99 16.89
C SER A 41 -7.48 -5.33 18.27
N ALA A 42 -8.65 -5.31 18.92
CA ALA A 42 -8.76 -4.89 20.31
C ALA A 42 -7.84 -5.76 21.19
N GLY A 43 -6.90 -5.11 21.88
CA GLY A 43 -6.01 -5.71 22.87
C GLY A 43 -6.62 -5.70 24.28
N THR A 44 -6.08 -6.53 25.17
CA THR A 44 -6.38 -6.47 26.60
C THR A 44 -5.14 -6.01 27.36
N LEU A 45 -5.24 -4.92 28.10
CA LEU A 45 -4.16 -4.33 28.90
C LEU A 45 -4.48 -4.54 30.38
N TYR A 46 -3.57 -5.16 31.14
CA TYR A 46 -3.79 -5.41 32.57
C TYR A 46 -3.00 -4.44 33.44
N VAL A 47 -3.66 -3.90 34.46
CA VAL A 47 -3.03 -3.09 35.51
C VAL A 47 -3.16 -3.87 36.83
N PRO A 48 -2.06 -4.23 37.54
CA PRO A 48 -0.69 -3.76 37.34
C PRO A 48 0.20 -4.62 36.42
N ASN A 49 -0.31 -5.75 35.91
CA ASN A 49 0.54 -6.78 35.28
C ASN A 49 1.34 -6.29 34.07
N ASN A 50 0.74 -5.47 33.21
CA ASN A 50 1.39 -4.89 32.03
C ASN A 50 1.82 -3.43 32.27
N TYR A 51 1.07 -2.67 33.06
CA TYR A 51 1.34 -1.26 33.37
C TYR A 51 1.13 -1.00 34.85
N LEU A 52 2.04 -0.28 35.50
CA LEU A 52 2.04 -0.11 36.96
C LEU A 52 0.96 0.85 37.46
N ASN A 53 0.49 1.76 36.60
CA ASN A 53 -0.59 2.70 36.89
C ASN A 53 -1.58 2.77 35.72
N ILE A 54 -2.75 3.35 36.00
CA ILE A 54 -3.86 3.41 35.05
C ILE A 54 -3.52 4.34 33.88
N GLN A 55 -2.77 5.42 34.14
CA GLN A 55 -2.50 6.44 33.15
C GLN A 55 -1.61 5.95 32.01
N GLU A 56 -0.60 5.13 32.32
CA GLU A 56 0.24 4.47 31.32
C GLU A 56 -0.55 3.51 30.43
N ALA A 57 -1.47 2.72 31.01
CA ALA A 57 -2.35 1.84 30.24
C ALA A 57 -3.26 2.62 29.28
N ILE A 58 -3.78 3.78 29.70
CA ILE A 58 -4.58 4.67 28.84
C ILE A 58 -3.75 5.19 27.67
N TYR A 59 -2.53 5.68 27.93
CA TYR A 59 -1.67 6.20 26.87
C TYR A 59 -1.22 5.13 25.87
N ALA A 60 -1.10 3.88 26.30
CA ALA A 60 -0.76 2.77 25.43
C ALA A 60 -1.96 2.17 24.68
N SER A 61 -3.20 2.51 25.08
CA SER A 61 -4.42 1.93 24.50
C SER A 61 -4.74 2.49 23.11
N ASN A 62 -5.19 1.61 22.22
CA ASN A 62 -5.76 1.95 20.94
C ASN A 62 -7.30 1.92 21.00
N PRO A 63 -8.01 2.56 20.05
CA PRO A 63 -9.45 2.47 19.97
C PRO A 63 -9.93 1.01 19.90
N GLY A 64 -10.79 0.62 20.85
CA GLY A 64 -11.32 -0.74 20.98
C GLY A 64 -10.63 -1.60 22.04
N ASP A 65 -9.49 -1.19 22.58
CA ASP A 65 -8.80 -1.93 23.64
C ASP A 65 -9.61 -1.96 24.94
N THR A 66 -9.42 -3.04 25.71
CA THR A 66 -10.00 -3.20 27.06
C THR A 66 -8.91 -3.12 28.11
N ILE A 67 -9.07 -2.21 29.07
CA ILE A 67 -8.18 -2.11 30.23
C ILE A 67 -8.82 -2.84 31.41
N ILE A 68 -8.16 -3.89 31.91
CA ILE A 68 -8.58 -4.64 33.10
C ILE A 68 -7.75 -4.15 34.29
N VAL A 69 -8.42 -3.49 35.22
CA VAL A 69 -7.82 -2.96 36.45
C VAL A 69 -8.10 -3.93 37.59
N ALA A 70 -7.04 -4.51 38.16
CA ALA A 70 -7.14 -5.33 39.35
C ALA A 70 -7.50 -4.48 40.59
N SER A 71 -8.00 -5.15 41.63
CA SER A 71 -8.32 -4.49 42.91
C SER A 71 -7.06 -3.88 43.53
N GLY A 72 -7.06 -2.58 43.82
CA GLY A 72 -5.92 -1.90 44.41
C GLY A 72 -6.06 -0.38 44.42
N VAL A 73 -5.03 0.29 44.93
CA VAL A 73 -4.88 1.75 44.87
C VAL A 73 -3.67 2.07 44.01
N TYR A 74 -3.87 2.89 43.00
CA TYR A 74 -2.85 3.30 42.03
C TYR A 74 -2.59 4.80 42.16
N LYS A 75 -1.38 5.23 41.80
CA LYS A 75 -0.93 6.62 41.85
C LYS A 75 -0.62 7.14 40.45
#